data_AF-A0A6P9CP53-F1
#
_entry.id   AF-A0A6P9CP53-F1
#
_cell.length_a   1.000
_cell.length_b   1.000
_cell.length_c   1.000
_cell.angle_alpha   90.00
_cell.angle_beta   90.00
_cell.angle_gamma   90.00
#
_symmetry.space_group_name_H-M   'P 1'
#
loop_
_entity.id
_entity.type
_entity.pdbx_description
1 polymer ?
#
loop_
_entity_poly.entity_id
_entity_poly.type
_entity_poly.pdbx_seq_one_letter_code
_entity_poly.pdbx_strand_id
1 'polypeptide(L)'
;MTSKKWGFKSGDSKSETELQVYKKENAALKKSLEEIIKEKRKMTPEERKRLLEKILALETEIEEYKNKLGVKDQEIQVLKDELRGGSKSTDAASLRGQLEEKTKEVAKREQLLNSLSEEVEWQKNHISAVSARCTDLESRASNVQLAQEKAVHCAGMPVNIHEIEIQLKDALEKNQQWIIYDQQREAYVQSVLARIFDLEQQLKTVIQEQAKEARTAGDKQRYYEQMLATAERNLEAERRIVSQLHADLNELQRKYDEIKQEALNAEGLFKLQKQTDIKALQDENHLKGQLLQRVTHEHEATRKKLDEERKRAHTLSIQVEVLHKSLIKQQEEQTRIAALEQQIQSCTSDFENEKLDRQNLQIQLNKVLKELRKARDQITRLEPSKLPERGGCLEVLDNFQAAFEDKLMIQDKRSSPKRISLLDESFLECPKCKTQYPTSQHRELLSHVDFCTV
;
A
#
# COMPACT_ATOMS: atom_id res chain seq x y z
N MET A 1 51.21 61.34 3.23
CA MET A 1 50.24 61.45 2.11
C MET A 1 50.20 60.09 1.43
N THR A 2 49.09 59.55 0.94
CA THR A 2 47.77 60.13 0.62
C THR A 2 46.61 59.42 1.37
N SER A 3 45.44 60.05 1.45
CA SER A 3 44.24 59.45 2.06
C SER A 3 43.34 58.87 0.97
N LYS A 4 42.97 57.58 1.09
CA LYS A 4 41.85 56.98 0.34
C LYS A 4 40.70 56.70 1.29
N LYS A 5 39.87 57.72 1.51
CA LYS A 5 38.68 57.69 2.36
C LYS A 5 37.53 56.99 1.62
N TRP A 6 37.45 55.66 1.74
CA TRP A 6 36.36 54.88 1.15
C TRP A 6 35.05 55.18 1.88
N GLY A 7 34.19 55.98 1.27
CA GLY A 7 32.88 56.33 1.81
C GLY A 7 31.87 55.20 1.59
N PHE A 8 31.69 54.34 2.59
CA PHE A 8 30.52 53.46 2.66
C PHE A 8 29.26 54.33 2.80
N LYS A 9 28.46 54.39 1.74
CA LYS A 9 27.09 54.91 1.83
C LYS A 9 26.23 53.84 2.50
N SER A 10 25.50 54.23 3.55
CA SER A 10 24.50 53.37 4.19
C SER A 10 23.49 52.86 3.16
N GLY A 11 23.21 51.56 3.24
CA GLY A 11 22.14 50.87 2.51
C GLY A 11 21.24 50.08 3.47
N ASP A 12 21.19 50.50 4.74
CA ASP A 12 20.81 49.65 5.86
C ASP A 12 19.33 49.21 5.85
N SER A 13 18.48 49.90 5.09
CA SER A 13 17.03 49.63 5.09
C SER A 13 16.62 48.23 4.61
N LYS A 14 17.47 47.52 3.85
CA LYS A 14 17.22 46.11 3.48
C LYS A 14 17.87 45.12 4.45
N SER A 15 19.14 45.33 4.78
CA SER A 15 19.89 44.48 5.72
C SER A 15 19.28 44.47 7.12
N GLU A 16 18.78 45.60 7.62
CA GLU A 16 18.07 45.70 8.89
C GLU A 16 16.76 44.87 8.86
N THR A 17 15.99 44.95 7.77
CA THR A 17 14.74 44.18 7.64
C THR A 17 14.98 42.68 7.50
N GLU A 18 15.98 42.25 6.72
CA GLU A 18 16.37 40.84 6.60
C GLU A 18 16.90 40.31 7.95
N LEU A 19 17.75 41.07 8.64
CA LEU A 19 18.22 40.76 9.99
C LEU A 19 17.06 40.68 11.00
N GLN A 20 16.01 41.51 10.86
CA GLN A 20 14.83 41.46 11.71
C GLN A 20 13.92 40.25 11.39
N VAL A 21 13.88 39.78 10.15
CA VAL A 21 13.27 38.49 9.78
C VAL A 21 14.05 37.33 10.42
N TYR A 22 15.37 37.25 10.22
CA TYR A 22 16.19 36.20 10.84
C TYR A 22 16.14 36.20 12.37
N LYS A 23 16.00 37.37 13.02
CA LYS A 23 15.75 37.49 14.47
C LYS A 23 14.39 36.89 14.87
N LYS A 24 13.32 37.14 14.10
CA LYS A 24 11.98 36.55 14.32
C LYS A 24 11.97 35.04 14.10
N GLU A 25 12.62 34.56 13.03
CA GLU A 25 12.76 33.14 12.73
C GLU A 25 13.56 32.41 13.81
N ASN A 26 14.70 32.97 14.26
CA ASN A 26 15.45 32.40 15.38
C ASN A 26 14.63 32.38 16.69
N ALA A 27 13.78 33.38 16.94
CA ALA A 27 12.88 33.36 18.09
C ALA A 27 11.80 32.27 17.96
N ALA A 28 11.22 32.10 16.78
CA ALA A 28 10.23 31.05 16.49
C ALA A 28 10.85 29.64 16.58
N LEU A 29 12.05 29.44 16.04
CA LEU A 29 12.80 28.19 16.12
C LEU A 29 13.20 27.86 17.57
N LYS A 30 13.64 28.86 18.36
CA LYS A 30 13.89 28.67 19.80
C LYS A 30 12.62 28.29 20.56
N LYS A 31 11.50 28.96 20.31
CA LYS A 31 10.20 28.63 20.93
C LYS A 31 9.74 27.21 20.57
N SER A 32 9.87 26.82 19.30
CA SER A 32 9.60 25.45 18.84
C SER A 32 10.50 24.41 19.51
N LEU A 33 11.81 24.67 19.61
CA LEU A 33 12.75 23.83 20.35
C LEU A 33 12.40 23.73 21.84
N GLU A 34 12.03 24.83 22.50
CA GLU A 34 11.58 24.82 23.89
C GLU A 34 10.27 24.04 24.07
N GLU A 35 9.32 24.17 23.14
CA GLU A 35 8.07 23.39 23.13
C GLU A 35 8.36 21.89 22.95
N ILE A 36 9.21 21.50 22.00
CA ILE A 36 9.66 20.12 21.79
C ILE A 36 10.41 19.57 23.02
N ILE A 37 11.29 20.36 23.64
CA ILE A 37 12.01 19.97 24.86
C ILE A 37 11.03 19.81 26.03
N LYS A 38 10.01 20.67 26.13
CA LYS A 38 8.95 20.59 27.15
C LYS A 38 8.06 19.38 26.93
N GLU A 39 7.71 19.04 25.69
CA GLU A 39 7.02 17.80 25.28
C GLU A 39 7.85 16.56 25.68
N LYS A 40 9.14 16.54 25.35
CA LYS A 40 10.10 15.47 25.69
C LYS A 40 10.35 15.33 27.20
N ARG A 41 9.96 16.35 27.99
CA ARG A 41 9.91 16.34 29.47
C ARG A 41 8.54 15.96 30.04
N LYS A 42 7.44 16.00 29.27
CA LYS A 42 6.13 15.46 29.69
C LYS A 42 6.11 13.94 29.66
N MET A 43 6.80 13.34 28.68
CA MET A 43 6.91 11.89 28.54
C MET A 43 7.57 11.28 29.78
N THR A 44 6.81 10.44 30.50
CA THR A 44 7.21 9.79 31.74
C THR A 44 8.36 8.79 31.52
N PRO A 45 9.15 8.47 32.56
CA PRO A 45 10.13 7.38 32.51
C PRO A 45 9.50 6.05 32.05
N GLU A 46 8.28 5.77 32.48
CA GLU A 46 7.51 4.56 32.18
C GLU A 46 7.08 4.50 30.70
N GLU A 47 6.59 5.60 30.13
CA GLU A 47 6.30 5.68 28.70
C GLU A 47 7.56 5.54 27.85
N ARG A 48 8.66 6.17 28.27
CA ARG A 48 9.96 6.03 27.60
C ARG A 48 10.47 4.58 27.66
N LYS A 49 10.31 3.91 28.81
CA LYS A 49 10.65 2.48 28.97
C LYS A 49 9.82 1.61 28.03
N ARG A 50 8.49 1.77 28.00
CA ARG A 50 7.60 1.03 27.09
C ARG A 50 7.95 1.24 25.61
N LEU A 51 8.35 2.46 25.24
CA LEU A 51 8.80 2.76 23.87
C LEU A 51 10.12 2.06 23.54
N LEU A 52 11.08 2.02 24.46
CA LEU A 52 12.33 1.26 24.28
C LEU A 52 12.08 -0.26 24.20
N GLU A 53 11.20 -0.79 25.06
CA GLU A 53 10.78 -2.21 25.02
C GLU A 53 10.10 -2.54 23.68
N LYS A 54 9.25 -1.64 23.15
CA LYS A 54 8.64 -1.81 21.83
C LYS A 54 9.66 -1.71 20.68
N ILE A 55 10.65 -0.83 20.77
CA ILE A 55 11.73 -0.72 19.78
C ILE A 55 12.53 -2.02 19.74
N LEU A 56 12.98 -2.52 20.90
CA LEU A 56 13.73 -3.79 21.00
C LEU A 56 12.94 -5.00 20.48
N ALA A 57 11.62 -5.05 20.73
CA ALA A 57 10.76 -6.08 20.18
C ALA A 57 10.69 -6.02 18.63
N LEU A 58 10.52 -4.83 18.06
CA LEU A 58 10.50 -4.63 16.61
C LEU A 58 11.87 -4.89 15.96
N GLU A 59 12.97 -4.52 16.61
CA GLU A 59 14.33 -4.82 16.14
C GLU A 59 14.60 -6.34 16.13
N THR A 60 14.11 -7.07 17.14
CA THR A 60 14.17 -8.54 17.20
C THR A 60 13.33 -9.17 16.08
N GLU A 61 12.10 -8.69 15.87
CA GLU A 61 11.20 -9.16 14.82
C GLU A 61 11.76 -8.89 13.41
N ILE A 62 12.37 -7.73 13.18
CA ILE A 62 13.06 -7.39 11.92
C ILE A 62 14.22 -8.35 11.65
N GLU A 63 15.04 -8.65 12.66
CA GLU A 63 16.16 -9.59 12.51
C GLU A 63 15.66 -11.03 12.29
N GLU A 64 14.57 -11.44 12.94
CA GLU A 64 13.89 -12.71 12.63
C GLU A 64 13.40 -12.78 11.18
N TYR A 65 12.71 -11.76 10.68
CA TYR A 65 12.22 -11.73 9.30
C TYR A 65 13.37 -11.70 8.27
N LYS A 66 14.44 -10.97 8.57
CA LYS A 66 15.68 -10.94 7.77
C LYS A 66 16.35 -12.33 7.69
N ASN A 67 16.38 -13.07 8.79
CA ASN A 67 16.89 -14.45 8.78
C ASN A 67 15.95 -15.42 8.02
N LYS A 68 14.63 -15.29 8.19
CA LYS A 68 13.63 -16.08 7.44
C LYS A 68 13.70 -15.82 5.92
N LEU A 69 13.92 -14.57 5.51
CA LEU A 69 14.18 -14.19 4.12
C LEU A 69 15.47 -14.83 3.58
N GLY A 70 16.58 -14.74 4.33
CA GLY A 70 17.86 -15.33 3.92
C GLY A 70 17.79 -16.85 3.69
N VAL A 71 17.02 -17.57 4.50
CA VAL A 71 16.75 -19.01 4.29
C VAL A 71 15.90 -19.24 3.02
N LYS A 72 14.86 -18.41 2.79
CA LYS A 72 14.03 -18.54 1.58
C LYS A 72 14.79 -18.18 0.29
N ASP A 73 15.71 -17.22 0.32
CA ASP A 73 16.59 -16.93 -0.81
C ASP A 73 17.56 -18.09 -1.12
N GLN A 74 18.06 -18.78 -0.09
CA GLN A 74 18.88 -20.00 -0.26
C GLN A 74 18.07 -21.15 -0.87
N GLU A 75 16.85 -21.40 -0.38
CA GLU A 75 15.92 -22.40 -0.91
C GLU A 75 15.55 -22.12 -2.38
N ILE A 76 15.26 -20.85 -2.72
CA ILE A 76 15.03 -20.39 -4.09
C ILE A 76 16.28 -20.60 -4.96
N GLN A 77 17.49 -20.43 -4.42
CA GLN A 77 18.73 -20.65 -5.17
C GLN A 77 18.99 -22.15 -5.41
N VAL A 78 18.75 -23.02 -4.42
CA VAL A 78 18.81 -24.48 -4.60
C VAL A 78 17.84 -24.93 -5.69
N LEU A 79 16.57 -24.52 -5.63
CA LEU A 79 15.57 -24.86 -6.64
C LEU A 79 15.94 -24.33 -8.05
N LYS A 80 16.57 -23.15 -8.15
CA LYS A 80 17.09 -22.63 -9.43
C LYS A 80 18.24 -23.47 -9.98
N ASP A 81 19.14 -23.96 -9.14
CA ASP A 81 20.29 -24.74 -9.58
C ASP A 81 19.93 -26.22 -9.83
N GLU A 82 18.94 -26.77 -9.12
CA GLU A 82 18.25 -28.02 -9.47
C GLU A 82 17.56 -27.91 -10.83
N LEU A 83 16.77 -26.84 -11.07
CA LEU A 83 16.17 -26.59 -12.39
C LEU A 83 17.22 -26.36 -13.49
N ARG A 84 18.37 -25.77 -13.17
CA ARG A 84 19.51 -25.62 -14.10
C ARG A 84 20.22 -26.95 -14.36
N GLY A 85 20.25 -27.86 -13.38
CA GLY A 85 20.71 -29.24 -13.52
C GLY A 85 19.74 -30.08 -14.38
N GLY A 86 18.44 -30.05 -14.08
CA GLY A 86 17.40 -30.71 -14.84
C GLY A 86 17.23 -30.16 -16.26
N SER A 87 17.44 -28.86 -16.48
CA SER A 87 17.52 -28.25 -17.82
C SER A 87 18.77 -28.69 -18.59
N LYS A 88 19.82 -29.16 -17.89
CA LYS A 88 20.96 -29.89 -18.45
C LYS A 88 20.75 -31.42 -18.44
N SER A 89 19.50 -31.90 -18.34
CA SER A 89 19.18 -33.31 -18.58
C SER A 89 19.79 -33.75 -19.91
N THR A 90 20.78 -34.63 -19.78
CA THR A 90 21.44 -35.30 -20.91
C THR A 90 20.40 -36.03 -21.76
N ASP A 91 19.33 -36.50 -21.12
CA ASP A 91 18.19 -37.19 -21.72
C ASP A 91 17.37 -36.25 -22.61
N ALA A 92 17.03 -35.04 -22.15
CA ALA A 92 16.31 -34.07 -22.96
C ALA A 92 17.09 -33.62 -24.21
N ALA A 93 18.43 -33.58 -24.14
CA ALA A 93 19.29 -33.33 -25.29
C ALA A 93 19.44 -34.58 -26.19
N SER A 94 19.65 -35.75 -25.58
CA SER A 94 19.80 -37.05 -26.25
C SER A 94 18.54 -37.44 -27.02
N LEU A 95 17.36 -37.28 -26.42
CA LEU A 95 16.07 -37.57 -27.04
C LEU A 95 15.83 -36.67 -28.27
N ARG A 96 16.23 -35.39 -28.23
CA ARG A 96 16.20 -34.51 -29.42
C ARG A 96 17.14 -35.00 -30.52
N GLY A 97 18.37 -35.38 -30.18
CA GLY A 97 19.32 -35.96 -31.14
C GLY A 97 18.82 -37.26 -31.77
N GLN A 98 18.27 -38.17 -30.95
CA GLN A 98 17.65 -39.42 -31.40
C GLN A 98 16.43 -39.16 -32.30
N LEU A 99 15.60 -38.17 -32.00
CA LEU A 99 14.46 -37.79 -32.85
C LEU A 99 14.93 -37.34 -34.24
N GLU A 100 15.97 -36.52 -34.30
CA GLU A 100 16.51 -36.00 -35.56
C GLU A 100 17.22 -37.09 -36.37
N GLU A 101 17.93 -38.00 -35.72
CA GLU A 101 18.52 -39.18 -36.37
C GLU A 101 17.44 -40.13 -36.92
N LYS A 102 16.39 -40.43 -36.13
CA LYS A 102 15.22 -41.20 -36.60
C LYS A 102 14.56 -40.53 -37.80
N THR A 103 14.40 -39.21 -37.79
CA THR A 103 13.83 -38.45 -38.90
C THR A 103 14.68 -38.59 -40.18
N LYS A 104 16.00 -38.45 -40.07
CA LYS A 104 16.93 -38.65 -41.19
C LYS A 104 16.92 -40.10 -41.71
N GLU A 105 16.73 -41.08 -40.83
CA GLU A 105 16.64 -42.49 -41.20
C GLU A 105 15.30 -42.85 -41.88
N VAL A 106 14.19 -42.22 -41.48
CA VAL A 106 12.90 -42.34 -42.19
C VAL A 106 13.03 -41.80 -43.62
N ALA A 107 13.61 -40.60 -43.80
CA ALA A 107 13.79 -39.99 -45.11
C ALA A 107 14.62 -40.86 -46.08
N LYS A 108 15.68 -41.54 -45.60
CA LYS A 108 16.45 -42.51 -46.41
C LYS A 108 15.59 -43.70 -46.87
N ARG A 109 14.70 -44.20 -46.00
CA ARG A 109 13.83 -45.36 -46.31
C ARG A 109 12.74 -44.98 -47.29
N GLU A 110 12.20 -43.77 -47.17
CA GLU A 110 11.26 -43.20 -48.13
C GLU A 110 11.91 -43.02 -49.52
N GLN A 111 13.16 -42.51 -49.57
CA GLN A 111 13.94 -42.47 -50.82
C GLN A 111 14.15 -43.87 -51.43
N LEU A 112 14.53 -44.86 -50.62
CA LEU A 112 14.70 -46.25 -51.06
C LEU A 112 13.40 -46.88 -51.58
N LEU A 113 12.26 -46.60 -50.92
CA LEU A 113 10.94 -47.08 -51.36
C LEU A 113 10.54 -46.47 -52.71
N ASN A 114 10.85 -45.19 -52.94
CA ASN A 114 10.58 -44.54 -54.22
C ASN A 114 11.38 -45.20 -55.36
N SER A 115 12.69 -45.39 -55.20
CA SER A 115 13.51 -46.06 -56.22
C SER A 115 13.14 -47.53 -56.44
N LEU A 116 12.69 -48.25 -55.40
CA LEU A 116 12.15 -49.61 -55.56
C LEU A 116 10.81 -49.60 -56.31
N SER A 117 9.95 -48.60 -56.12
CA SER A 117 8.70 -48.43 -56.86
C SER A 117 8.95 -48.16 -58.35
N GLU A 118 9.93 -47.32 -58.67
CA GLU A 118 10.39 -47.03 -60.04
C GLU A 118 10.89 -48.31 -60.75
N GLU A 119 11.72 -49.11 -60.08
CA GLU A 119 12.23 -50.39 -60.60
C GLU A 119 11.10 -51.43 -60.80
N VAL A 120 10.15 -51.55 -59.86
CA VAL A 120 9.00 -52.46 -59.98
C VAL A 120 8.13 -52.09 -61.20
N GLU A 121 7.87 -50.81 -61.42
CA GLU A 121 7.10 -50.36 -62.58
C GLU A 121 7.89 -50.56 -63.89
N TRP A 122 9.22 -50.40 -63.89
CA TRP A 122 10.07 -50.74 -65.04
C TRP A 122 10.00 -52.25 -65.37
N GLN A 123 10.18 -53.13 -64.38
CA GLN A 123 10.12 -54.59 -64.57
C GLN A 123 8.76 -55.06 -65.08
N LYS A 124 7.66 -54.52 -64.54
CA LYS A 124 6.28 -54.77 -64.97
C LYS A 124 6.07 -54.42 -66.46
N ASN A 125 6.58 -53.28 -66.91
CA ASN A 125 6.55 -52.89 -68.32
C ASN A 125 7.41 -53.82 -69.19
N HIS A 126 8.59 -54.24 -68.71
CA HIS A 126 9.45 -55.19 -69.42
C HIS A 126 8.79 -56.57 -69.59
N ILE A 127 8.19 -57.13 -68.53
CA ILE A 127 7.47 -58.40 -68.56
C ILE A 127 6.32 -58.34 -69.57
N SER A 128 5.53 -57.27 -69.57
CA SER A 128 4.43 -57.07 -70.53
C SER A 128 4.91 -57.10 -71.98
N ALA A 129 6.06 -56.48 -72.27
CA ALA A 129 6.67 -56.49 -73.60
C ALA A 129 7.24 -57.86 -74.01
N VAL A 130 7.72 -58.68 -73.05
CA VAL A 130 8.17 -60.05 -73.31
C VAL A 130 6.99 -60.99 -73.57
N SER A 131 5.93 -60.92 -72.75
CA SER A 131 4.73 -61.75 -72.91
C SER A 131 4.09 -61.59 -74.29
N ALA A 132 3.99 -60.36 -74.80
CA ALA A 132 3.47 -60.08 -76.15
C ALA A 132 4.30 -60.73 -77.28
N ARG A 133 5.60 -60.96 -77.07
CA ARG A 133 6.48 -61.64 -78.04
C ARG A 133 6.38 -63.15 -77.98
N CYS A 134 6.09 -63.73 -76.81
CA CYS A 134 5.86 -65.17 -76.69
C CYS A 134 4.60 -65.59 -77.46
N THR A 135 3.50 -64.83 -77.34
CA THR A 135 2.23 -65.10 -78.03
C THR A 135 2.34 -65.01 -79.57
N ASP A 136 3.20 -64.15 -80.11
CA ASP A 136 3.48 -64.10 -81.56
C ASP A 136 4.17 -65.38 -82.05
N LEU A 137 5.20 -65.83 -81.34
CA LEU A 137 5.98 -67.01 -81.70
C LEU A 137 5.17 -68.31 -81.63
N GLU A 138 4.31 -68.44 -80.61
CA GLU A 138 3.48 -69.62 -80.40
C GLU A 138 2.49 -69.83 -81.56
N SER A 139 1.92 -68.74 -82.12
CA SER A 139 1.05 -68.78 -83.30
C SER A 139 1.72 -69.35 -84.57
N ARG A 140 3.05 -69.29 -84.65
CA ARG A 140 3.84 -69.71 -85.82
C ARG A 140 4.25 -71.18 -85.77
N ALA A 141 4.27 -71.80 -84.58
CA ALA A 141 4.71 -73.18 -84.39
C ALA A 141 3.68 -74.22 -84.89
N SER A 142 2.38 -73.90 -84.85
CA SER A 142 1.29 -74.85 -85.14
C SER A 142 1.16 -75.32 -86.60
N ASN A 143 1.92 -74.75 -87.54
CA ASN A 143 1.72 -74.94 -88.99
C ASN A 143 2.58 -76.05 -89.64
N VAL A 144 3.36 -76.84 -88.89
CA VAL A 144 4.48 -77.64 -89.45
C VAL A 144 4.28 -79.17 -89.41
N GLN A 145 3.32 -79.69 -88.63
CA GLN A 145 3.21 -81.14 -88.33
C GLN A 145 2.21 -81.91 -89.23
N LEU A 146 2.41 -81.95 -90.55
CA LEU A 146 1.46 -82.59 -91.48
C LEU A 146 2.08 -83.38 -92.67
N ALA A 147 3.17 -84.11 -92.41
CA ALA A 147 3.79 -85.13 -93.29
C ALA A 147 4.70 -86.05 -92.42
N GLN A 148 5.00 -87.33 -92.69
CA GLN A 148 4.63 -88.32 -93.72
C GLN A 148 5.23 -89.70 -93.30
N GLU A 149 4.64 -90.87 -93.62
CA GLU A 149 5.32 -92.18 -93.40
C GLU A 149 4.74 -93.43 -94.14
N LYS A 150 5.48 -94.57 -94.10
CA LYS A 150 5.22 -95.96 -94.63
C LYS A 150 5.50 -96.25 -96.12
N ALA A 151 5.81 -97.48 -96.60
CA ALA A 151 6.40 -98.74 -96.04
C ALA A 151 6.72 -99.76 -97.20
N VAL A 152 7.49 -100.85 -96.99
CA VAL A 152 7.88 -101.89 -97.99
C VAL A 152 8.06 -103.31 -97.36
N HIS A 153 7.92 -104.43 -98.11
CA HIS A 153 8.14 -105.82 -97.62
C HIS A 153 8.39 -106.90 -98.72
N CYS A 154 8.88 -108.09 -98.30
CA CYS A 154 8.71 -109.46 -98.86
C CYS A 154 9.88 -110.15 -99.62
N ALA A 155 9.88 -111.51 -99.68
CA ALA A 155 11.01 -112.39 -100.08
C ALA A 155 10.61 -113.84 -100.47
N GLY A 156 11.57 -114.66 -100.97
CA GLY A 156 11.47 -116.13 -101.14
C GLY A 156 12.16 -116.68 -102.42
N MET A 157 12.39 -117.99 -102.64
CA MET A 157 12.36 -119.17 -101.74
C MET A 157 13.12 -120.40 -102.40
N PRO A 158 13.01 -121.71 -102.03
CA PRO A 158 14.18 -122.62 -101.98
C PRO A 158 14.05 -123.84 -102.94
N VAL A 159 14.77 -124.99 -102.92
CA VAL A 159 16.15 -125.55 -102.66
C VAL A 159 16.03 -127.09 -102.92
N ASN A 160 17.12 -127.89 -103.10
CA ASN A 160 17.22 -129.28 -102.57
C ASN A 160 18.55 -130.04 -102.87
N ILE A 161 19.56 -129.90 -102.00
CA ILE A 161 20.63 -130.90 -101.79
C ILE A 161 20.21 -131.80 -100.60
N HIS A 162 18.98 -132.32 -100.68
CA HIS A 162 18.02 -132.34 -99.56
C HIS A 162 18.45 -133.06 -98.27
N GLU A 163 18.95 -134.29 -98.33
CA GLU A 163 19.09 -135.14 -97.13
C GLU A 163 20.29 -134.76 -96.25
N ILE A 164 21.45 -134.51 -96.88
CA ILE A 164 22.65 -134.02 -96.18
C ILE A 164 22.46 -132.55 -95.80
N GLU A 165 21.74 -131.79 -96.63
CA GLU A 165 21.20 -130.51 -96.19
C GLU A 165 20.29 -130.65 -94.96
N ILE A 166 19.42 -131.66 -94.82
CA ILE A 166 18.50 -131.77 -93.68
C ILE A 166 19.27 -131.90 -92.36
N GLN A 167 20.29 -132.76 -92.31
CA GLN A 167 21.10 -132.92 -91.10
C GLN A 167 22.02 -131.71 -90.84
N LEU A 168 22.57 -131.12 -91.91
CA LEU A 168 23.36 -129.89 -91.78
C LEU A 168 22.48 -128.68 -91.42
N LYS A 169 21.24 -128.60 -91.92
CA LYS A 169 20.21 -127.62 -91.56
C LYS A 169 19.80 -127.79 -90.11
N ASP A 170 19.50 -129.00 -89.63
CA ASP A 170 19.17 -129.24 -88.21
C ASP A 170 20.32 -128.80 -87.28
N ALA A 171 21.57 -129.09 -87.63
CA ALA A 171 22.74 -128.63 -86.88
C ALA A 171 22.96 -127.10 -86.95
N LEU A 172 22.82 -126.50 -88.14
CA LEU A 172 22.93 -125.05 -88.34
C LEU A 172 21.76 -124.29 -87.71
N GLU A 173 20.55 -124.86 -87.72
CA GLU A 173 19.33 -124.30 -87.14
C GLU A 173 19.43 -124.31 -85.62
N LYS A 174 19.91 -125.39 -85.01
CA LYS A 174 20.21 -125.42 -83.57
C LYS A 174 21.31 -124.41 -83.20
N ASN A 175 22.34 -124.25 -84.04
CA ASN A 175 23.36 -123.22 -83.85
C ASN A 175 22.78 -121.79 -83.98
N GLN A 176 21.94 -121.56 -84.98
CA GLN A 176 21.20 -120.31 -85.19
C GLN A 176 20.27 -120.00 -84.00
N GLN A 177 19.58 -121.00 -83.46
CA GLN A 177 18.75 -120.89 -82.25
C GLN A 177 19.60 -120.53 -81.02
N TRP A 178 20.79 -121.12 -80.85
CA TRP A 178 21.72 -120.72 -79.80
C TRP A 178 22.23 -119.29 -79.96
N ILE A 179 22.56 -118.85 -81.18
CA ILE A 179 22.97 -117.46 -81.47
C ILE A 179 21.82 -116.49 -81.17
N ILE A 180 20.59 -116.82 -81.57
CA ILE A 180 19.39 -116.01 -81.28
C ILE A 180 19.14 -115.94 -79.77
N TYR A 181 19.28 -117.05 -79.04
CA TYR A 181 19.14 -117.07 -77.58
C TYR A 181 20.24 -116.27 -76.88
N ASP A 182 21.49 -116.34 -77.35
CA ASP A 182 22.62 -115.57 -76.83
C ASP A 182 22.39 -114.07 -77.03
N GLN A 183 22.01 -113.65 -78.24
CA GLN A 183 21.62 -112.27 -78.58
C GLN A 183 20.43 -111.78 -77.76
N GLN A 184 19.41 -112.62 -77.54
CA GLN A 184 18.26 -112.29 -76.67
C GLN A 184 18.69 -112.13 -75.21
N ARG A 185 19.60 -112.98 -74.70
CA ARG A 185 20.16 -112.84 -73.35
C ARG A 185 20.99 -111.56 -73.22
N GLU A 186 21.84 -111.25 -74.20
CA GLU A 186 22.63 -110.01 -74.18
C GLU A 186 21.75 -108.76 -74.26
N ALA A 187 20.78 -108.72 -75.17
CA ALA A 187 19.82 -107.62 -75.25
C ALA A 187 18.99 -107.46 -73.95
N TYR A 188 18.57 -108.57 -73.34
CA TYR A 188 17.90 -108.55 -72.04
C TYR A 188 18.82 -107.98 -70.94
N VAL A 189 20.05 -108.48 -70.81
CA VAL A 189 21.03 -107.99 -69.82
C VAL A 189 21.36 -106.51 -70.05
N GLN A 190 21.55 -106.07 -71.29
CA GLN A 190 21.75 -104.65 -71.62
C GLN A 190 20.53 -103.80 -71.23
N SER A 191 19.30 -104.27 -71.50
CA SER A 191 18.09 -103.55 -71.08
C SER A 191 17.93 -103.47 -69.55
N VAL A 192 18.33 -104.51 -68.83
CA VAL A 192 18.33 -104.53 -67.36
C VAL A 192 19.40 -103.60 -66.81
N LEU A 193 20.61 -103.58 -67.38
CA LEU A 193 21.68 -102.66 -66.98
C LEU A 193 21.31 -101.19 -67.25
N ALA A 194 20.74 -100.88 -68.41
CA ALA A 194 20.21 -99.55 -68.72
C ALA A 194 19.12 -99.15 -67.72
N ARG A 195 18.20 -100.07 -67.38
CA ARG A 195 17.14 -99.81 -66.40
C ARG A 195 17.67 -99.62 -64.98
N ILE A 196 18.72 -100.34 -64.58
CA ILE A 196 19.40 -100.13 -63.30
C ILE A 196 20.05 -98.74 -63.28
N PHE A 197 20.74 -98.34 -64.34
CA PHE A 197 21.36 -97.02 -64.46
C PHE A 197 20.33 -95.88 -64.37
N ASP A 198 19.20 -95.99 -65.09
CA ASP A 198 18.08 -95.05 -65.00
C ASP A 198 17.56 -94.90 -63.57
N LEU A 199 17.37 -96.03 -62.87
CA LEU A 199 16.85 -96.06 -61.50
C LEU A 199 17.87 -95.51 -60.49
N GLU A 200 19.16 -95.79 -60.66
CA GLU A 200 20.21 -95.16 -59.86
C GLU A 200 20.26 -93.64 -60.07
N GLN A 201 20.09 -93.18 -61.30
CA GLN A 201 20.11 -91.76 -61.64
C GLN A 201 18.89 -91.04 -61.05
N GLN A 202 17.70 -91.65 -61.13
CA GLN A 202 16.47 -91.16 -60.49
C GLN A 202 16.58 -91.16 -58.95
N LEU A 203 17.21 -92.18 -58.35
CA LEU A 203 17.44 -92.20 -56.91
C LEU A 203 18.39 -91.07 -56.47
N LYS A 204 19.43 -90.78 -57.26
CA LYS A 204 20.36 -89.66 -57.01
C LYS A 204 19.65 -88.30 -57.09
N THR A 205 18.76 -88.08 -58.05
CA THR A 205 17.98 -86.82 -58.14
C THR A 205 17.01 -86.68 -56.96
N VAL A 206 16.22 -87.71 -56.66
CA VAL A 206 15.26 -87.70 -55.54
C VAL A 206 15.95 -87.42 -54.20
N ILE A 207 17.09 -88.07 -53.91
CA ILE A 207 17.87 -87.80 -52.69
C ILE A 207 18.36 -86.34 -52.65
N GLN A 208 18.81 -85.79 -53.79
CA GLN A 208 19.32 -84.42 -53.85
C GLN A 208 18.19 -83.37 -53.75
N GLU A 209 17.00 -83.67 -54.27
CA GLU A 209 15.80 -82.83 -54.18
C GLU A 209 15.26 -82.82 -52.75
N GLN A 210 15.05 -84.00 -52.17
CA GLN A 210 14.59 -84.16 -50.78
C GLN A 210 15.57 -83.51 -49.77
N ALA A 211 16.88 -83.54 -50.05
CA ALA A 211 17.88 -82.83 -49.25
C ALA A 211 17.85 -81.28 -49.42
N LYS A 212 17.43 -80.76 -50.58
CA LYS A 212 17.20 -79.32 -50.79
C LYS A 212 15.90 -78.87 -50.10
N GLU A 213 14.84 -79.67 -50.18
CA GLU A 213 13.57 -79.40 -49.50
C GLU A 213 13.74 -79.40 -47.98
N ALA A 214 14.39 -80.41 -47.41
CA ALA A 214 14.64 -80.48 -45.97
C ALA A 214 15.45 -79.26 -45.45
N ARG A 215 16.44 -78.78 -46.21
CA ARG A 215 17.20 -77.56 -45.88
C ARG A 215 16.34 -76.31 -45.95
N THR A 216 15.64 -76.10 -47.07
CA THR A 216 14.80 -74.90 -47.25
C THR A 216 13.59 -74.87 -46.31
N ALA A 217 13.07 -76.02 -45.87
CA ALA A 217 12.07 -76.11 -44.81
C ALA A 217 12.66 -75.69 -43.45
N GLY A 218 13.83 -76.22 -43.07
CA GLY A 218 14.52 -75.86 -41.83
C GLY A 218 14.92 -74.39 -41.76
N ASP A 219 15.37 -73.80 -42.86
CA ASP A 219 15.74 -72.38 -42.92
C ASP A 219 14.51 -71.45 -42.89
N LYS A 220 13.38 -71.86 -43.49
CA LYS A 220 12.08 -71.19 -43.31
C LYS A 220 11.62 -71.25 -41.85
N GLN A 221 11.73 -72.42 -41.20
CA GLN A 221 11.35 -72.57 -39.79
C GLN A 221 12.17 -71.65 -38.89
N ARG A 222 13.51 -71.63 -39.05
CA ARG A 222 14.41 -70.72 -38.32
C ARG A 222 14.03 -69.24 -38.51
N TYR A 223 13.65 -68.84 -39.72
CA TYR A 223 13.21 -67.48 -39.99
C TYR A 223 11.93 -67.12 -39.21
N TYR A 224 10.94 -68.02 -39.17
CA TYR A 224 9.73 -67.82 -38.38
C TYR A 224 10.00 -67.84 -36.86
N GLU A 225 10.88 -68.72 -36.37
CA GLU A 225 11.31 -68.76 -34.98
C GLU A 225 12.03 -67.45 -34.57
N GLN A 226 12.91 -66.92 -35.42
CA GLN A 226 13.60 -65.64 -35.19
C GLN A 226 12.64 -64.44 -35.23
N MET A 227 11.63 -64.48 -36.11
CA MET A 227 10.52 -63.50 -36.16
C MET A 227 9.72 -63.51 -34.85
N LEU A 228 9.26 -64.68 -34.41
CA LEU A 228 8.49 -64.86 -33.17
C LEU A 228 9.28 -64.40 -31.95
N ALA A 229 10.51 -64.89 -31.78
CA ALA A 229 11.38 -64.49 -30.67
C ALA A 229 11.76 -63.00 -30.69
N THR A 230 11.55 -62.29 -31.81
CA THR A 230 11.69 -60.83 -31.90
C THR A 230 10.39 -60.12 -31.52
N ALA A 231 9.24 -60.61 -31.99
CA ALA A 231 7.93 -60.11 -31.58
C ALA A 231 7.69 -60.25 -30.07
N GLU A 232 8.07 -61.38 -29.48
CA GLU A 232 8.00 -61.63 -28.03
C GLU A 232 8.86 -60.65 -27.23
N ARG A 233 10.13 -60.45 -27.62
CA ARG A 233 11.03 -59.48 -26.97
C ARG A 233 10.50 -58.04 -27.06
N ASN A 234 9.92 -57.66 -28.19
CA ASN A 234 9.33 -56.34 -28.37
C ASN A 234 8.08 -56.18 -27.49
N LEU A 235 7.18 -57.18 -27.49
CA LEU A 235 5.95 -57.18 -26.68
C LEU A 235 6.25 -57.18 -25.17
N GLU A 236 7.33 -57.83 -24.74
CA GLU A 236 7.82 -57.77 -23.35
C GLU A 236 8.44 -56.41 -23.02
N ALA A 237 9.14 -55.76 -23.96
CA ALA A 237 9.62 -54.39 -23.77
C ALA A 237 8.46 -53.39 -23.64
N GLU A 238 7.45 -53.46 -24.51
CA GLU A 238 6.25 -52.63 -24.43
C GLU A 238 5.48 -52.84 -23.11
N ARG A 239 5.35 -54.09 -22.63
CA ARG A 239 4.76 -54.40 -21.31
C ARG A 239 5.50 -53.70 -20.16
N ARG A 240 6.83 -53.64 -20.20
CA ARG A 240 7.64 -52.92 -19.20
C ARG A 240 7.45 -51.41 -19.29
N ILE A 241 7.41 -50.84 -20.51
CA ILE A 241 7.14 -49.41 -20.73
C ILE A 241 5.75 -49.03 -20.19
N VAL A 242 4.70 -49.80 -20.53
CA VAL A 242 3.34 -49.61 -20.02
C VAL A 242 3.29 -49.73 -18.49
N SER A 243 4.03 -50.67 -17.90
CA SER A 243 4.10 -50.85 -16.44
C SER A 243 4.77 -49.66 -15.74
N GLN A 244 5.85 -49.12 -16.32
CA GLN A 244 6.52 -47.92 -15.82
C GLN A 244 5.61 -46.69 -15.92
N LEU A 245 5.03 -46.44 -17.10
CA LEU A 245 4.11 -45.30 -17.32
C LEU A 245 2.88 -45.36 -16.40
N HIS A 246 2.40 -46.56 -16.06
CA HIS A 246 1.33 -46.73 -15.08
C HIS A 246 1.80 -46.39 -13.64
N ALA A 247 3.01 -46.77 -13.26
CA ALA A 247 3.60 -46.36 -11.97
C ALA A 247 3.79 -44.84 -11.89
N ASP A 248 4.34 -44.23 -12.94
CA ASP A 248 4.55 -42.78 -13.05
C ASP A 248 3.23 -42.00 -12.96
N LEU A 249 2.20 -42.46 -13.67
CA LEU A 249 0.85 -41.86 -13.63
C LEU A 249 0.20 -41.98 -12.24
N ASN A 250 0.37 -43.12 -11.57
CA ASN A 250 -0.11 -43.30 -10.19
C ASN A 250 0.66 -42.44 -9.18
N GLU A 251 1.94 -42.12 -9.42
CA GLU A 251 2.69 -41.16 -8.61
C GLU A 251 2.25 -39.72 -8.86
N LEU A 252 2.05 -39.33 -10.13
CA LEU A 252 1.53 -38.00 -10.48
C LEU A 252 0.12 -37.77 -9.91
N GLN A 253 -0.74 -38.80 -9.93
CA GLN A 253 -2.08 -38.72 -9.32
C GLN A 253 -2.00 -38.49 -7.81
N ARG A 254 -1.12 -39.21 -7.08
CA ARG A 254 -0.92 -39.00 -5.64
C ARG A 254 -0.44 -37.58 -5.35
N LYS A 255 0.59 -37.10 -6.05
CA LYS A 255 1.10 -35.73 -5.89
C LYS A 255 0.03 -34.66 -6.19
N TYR A 256 -0.83 -34.90 -7.18
CA TYR A 256 -1.95 -34.01 -7.47
C TYR A 256 -2.97 -33.96 -6.32
N ASP A 257 -3.39 -35.11 -5.79
CA ASP A 257 -4.35 -35.15 -4.68
C ASP A 257 -3.74 -34.66 -3.35
N GLU A 258 -2.44 -34.86 -3.11
CA GLU A 258 -1.66 -34.27 -2.01
C GLU A 258 -1.69 -32.73 -2.09
N ILE A 259 -1.23 -32.13 -3.20
CA ILE A 259 -1.22 -30.66 -3.43
C ILE A 259 -2.63 -30.07 -3.33
N LYS A 260 -3.65 -30.78 -3.83
CA LYS A 260 -5.06 -30.39 -3.76
C LYS A 260 -5.59 -30.39 -2.32
N GLN A 261 -5.19 -31.36 -1.50
CA GLN A 261 -5.55 -31.37 -0.07
C GLN A 261 -4.80 -30.28 0.71
N GLU A 262 -3.53 -30.03 0.40
CA GLU A 262 -2.76 -28.91 0.97
C GLU A 262 -3.40 -27.55 0.63
N ALA A 263 -3.85 -27.34 -0.62
CA ALA A 263 -4.54 -26.13 -1.03
C ALA A 263 -5.86 -25.92 -0.26
N LEU A 264 -6.66 -26.98 -0.06
CA LEU A 264 -7.88 -26.93 0.75
C LEU A 264 -7.58 -26.63 2.22
N ASN A 265 -6.53 -27.23 2.79
CA ASN A 265 -6.08 -26.98 4.16
C ASN A 265 -5.64 -25.52 4.33
N ALA A 266 -4.85 -24.99 3.39
CA ALA A 266 -4.37 -23.61 3.37
C ALA A 266 -5.53 -22.60 3.23
N GLU A 267 -6.52 -22.88 2.37
CA GLU A 267 -7.72 -22.04 2.24
C GLU A 267 -8.55 -22.04 3.55
N GLY A 268 -8.65 -23.18 4.22
CA GLY A 268 -9.28 -23.31 5.54
C GLY A 268 -8.57 -22.48 6.62
N LEU A 269 -7.24 -22.58 6.70
CA LEU A 269 -6.41 -21.78 7.62
C LEU A 269 -6.52 -20.28 7.32
N PHE A 270 -6.50 -19.87 6.05
CA PHE A 270 -6.67 -18.47 5.65
C PHE A 270 -8.06 -17.92 6.04
N LYS A 271 -9.13 -18.71 5.87
CA LYS A 271 -10.48 -18.34 6.34
C LYS A 271 -10.53 -18.17 7.86
N LEU A 272 -9.89 -19.06 8.62
CA LEU A 272 -9.83 -19.00 10.09
C LEU A 272 -8.99 -17.80 10.59
N GLN A 273 -7.84 -17.54 9.97
CA GLN A 273 -7.01 -16.37 10.29
C GLN A 273 -7.80 -15.08 10.04
N LYS A 274 -8.41 -14.94 8.86
CA LYS A 274 -9.23 -13.77 8.52
C LYS A 274 -10.39 -13.54 9.49
N GLN A 275 -11.05 -14.60 9.96
CA GLN A 275 -12.09 -14.49 11.00
C GLN A 275 -11.51 -14.02 12.34
N THR A 276 -10.33 -14.52 12.71
CA THR A 276 -9.62 -14.13 13.94
C THR A 276 -9.19 -12.66 13.89
N ASP A 277 -8.63 -12.20 12.76
CA ASP A 277 -8.22 -10.81 12.55
C ASP A 277 -9.42 -9.85 12.60
N ILE A 278 -10.53 -10.20 11.94
CA ILE A 278 -11.78 -9.42 11.98
C ILE A 278 -12.29 -9.31 13.42
N LYS A 279 -12.28 -10.41 14.18
CA LYS A 279 -12.71 -10.39 15.59
C LYS A 279 -11.77 -9.52 16.45
N ALA A 280 -10.46 -9.67 16.32
CA ALA A 280 -9.49 -8.86 17.05
C ALA A 280 -9.67 -7.35 16.77
N LEU A 281 -9.94 -6.98 15.50
CA LEU A 281 -10.26 -5.60 15.13
C LEU A 281 -11.62 -5.13 15.68
N GLN A 282 -12.62 -6.00 15.79
CA GLN A 282 -13.90 -5.66 16.42
C GLN A 282 -13.73 -5.42 17.93
N ASP A 283 -13.01 -6.31 18.62
CA ASP A 283 -12.73 -6.20 20.06
C ASP A 283 -11.87 -4.95 20.37
N GLU A 284 -10.86 -4.65 19.54
CA GLU A 284 -10.02 -3.44 19.69
C GLU A 284 -10.83 -2.15 19.44
N ASN A 285 -11.68 -2.11 18.41
CA ASN A 285 -12.54 -0.96 18.15
C ASN A 285 -13.61 -0.77 19.25
N HIS A 286 -14.13 -1.86 19.82
CA HIS A 286 -15.04 -1.78 20.96
C HIS A 286 -14.35 -1.15 22.19
N LEU A 287 -13.13 -1.59 22.51
CA LEU A 287 -12.32 -1.02 23.60
C LEU A 287 -11.97 0.46 23.34
N LYS A 288 -11.57 0.82 22.11
CA LYS A 288 -11.35 2.22 21.70
C LYS A 288 -12.61 3.07 21.88
N GLY A 289 -13.78 2.53 21.55
CA GLY A 289 -15.08 3.17 21.78
C GLY A 289 -15.35 3.46 23.26
N GLN A 290 -15.17 2.47 24.13
CA GLN A 290 -15.32 2.64 25.59
C GLN A 290 -14.34 3.67 26.17
N LEU A 291 -13.08 3.67 25.71
CA LEU A 291 -12.07 4.63 26.14
C LEU A 291 -12.40 6.06 25.68
N LEU A 292 -12.83 6.23 24.43
CA LEU A 292 -13.29 7.52 23.90
C LEU A 292 -14.53 8.04 24.65
N GLN A 293 -15.47 7.16 25.00
CA GLN A 293 -16.61 7.52 25.83
C GLN A 293 -16.16 7.99 27.22
N ARG A 294 -15.23 7.29 27.87
CA ARG A 294 -14.69 7.71 29.18
C ARG A 294 -14.02 9.07 29.11
N VAL A 295 -13.08 9.26 28.17
CA VAL A 295 -12.32 10.51 28.01
C VAL A 295 -13.24 11.69 27.67
N THR A 296 -14.28 11.49 26.85
CA THR A 296 -15.27 12.55 26.58
C THR A 296 -16.07 12.93 27.83
N HIS A 297 -16.50 11.97 28.66
CA HIS A 297 -17.21 12.26 29.92
C HIS A 297 -16.30 12.99 30.94
N GLU A 298 -15.03 12.60 31.06
CA GLU A 298 -14.03 13.27 31.90
C GLU A 298 -13.72 14.70 31.41
N HIS A 299 -13.62 14.90 30.09
CA HIS A 299 -13.45 16.21 29.48
C HIS A 299 -14.68 17.11 29.69
N GLU A 300 -15.90 16.58 29.57
CA GLU A 300 -17.13 17.32 29.88
C GLU A 300 -17.20 17.73 31.37
N ALA A 301 -16.80 16.84 32.27
CA ALA A 301 -16.80 17.10 33.71
C ALA A 301 -15.75 18.15 34.11
N THR A 302 -14.56 18.12 33.51
CA THR A 302 -13.52 19.15 33.74
C THR A 302 -13.91 20.49 33.12
N ARG A 303 -14.53 20.52 31.93
CA ARG A 303 -15.12 21.74 31.32
C ARG A 303 -16.16 22.38 32.24
N LYS A 304 -17.12 21.60 32.77
CA LYS A 304 -18.14 22.09 33.71
C LYS A 304 -17.51 22.74 34.96
N LYS A 305 -16.51 22.08 35.57
CA LYS A 305 -15.77 22.63 36.72
C LYS A 305 -15.03 23.93 36.38
N LEU A 306 -14.39 24.01 35.20
CA LEU A 306 -13.71 25.23 34.75
C LEU A 306 -14.68 26.41 34.59
N ASP A 307 -15.89 26.16 34.06
CA ASP A 307 -16.90 27.21 33.89
C ASP A 307 -17.57 27.61 35.21
N GLU A 308 -17.59 26.75 36.22
CA GLU A 308 -17.91 27.14 37.60
C GLU A 308 -16.81 28.02 38.22
N GLU A 309 -15.53 27.63 38.11
CA GLU A 309 -14.41 28.45 38.62
C GLU A 309 -14.32 29.81 37.94
N ARG A 310 -14.60 29.90 36.63
CA ARG A 310 -14.73 31.18 35.91
C ARG A 310 -15.82 32.07 36.50
N LYS A 311 -16.98 31.50 36.86
CA LYS A 311 -18.06 32.24 37.53
C LYS A 311 -17.65 32.68 38.94
N ARG A 312 -17.02 31.81 39.73
CA ARG A 312 -16.48 32.12 41.07
C ARG A 312 -15.47 33.28 41.00
N ALA A 313 -14.50 33.20 40.08
CA ALA A 313 -13.50 34.23 39.85
C ALA A 313 -14.11 35.57 39.38
N HIS A 314 -15.11 35.54 38.50
CA HIS A 314 -15.81 36.75 38.06
C HIS A 314 -16.57 37.43 39.21
N THR A 315 -17.30 36.65 40.03
CA THR A 315 -17.97 37.18 41.24
C THR A 315 -16.98 37.78 42.23
N LEU A 316 -15.83 37.13 42.46
CA LEU A 316 -14.77 37.67 43.32
C LEU A 316 -14.16 38.96 42.74
N SER A 317 -13.97 39.04 41.42
CA SER A 317 -13.49 40.26 40.75
C SER A 317 -14.42 41.45 40.98
N ILE A 318 -15.74 41.24 40.91
CA ILE A 318 -16.75 42.28 41.19
C ILE A 318 -16.68 42.70 42.67
N GLN A 319 -16.53 41.76 43.61
CA GLN A 319 -16.38 42.08 45.04
C GLN A 319 -15.12 42.91 45.30
N VAL A 320 -13.97 42.55 44.70
CA VAL A 320 -12.72 43.31 44.81
C VAL A 320 -12.87 44.72 44.23
N GLU A 321 -13.55 44.88 43.09
CA GLU A 321 -13.82 46.19 42.48
C GLU A 321 -14.69 47.08 43.39
N VAL A 322 -15.73 46.52 44.02
CA VAL A 322 -16.57 47.24 45.00
C VAL A 322 -15.80 47.64 46.25
N LEU A 323 -14.97 46.74 46.80
CA LEU A 323 -14.11 47.04 47.95
C LEU A 323 -13.08 48.13 47.63
N HIS A 324 -12.47 48.08 46.45
CA HIS A 324 -11.53 49.10 45.99
C HIS A 324 -12.19 50.48 45.85
N LYS A 325 -13.39 50.55 45.27
CA LYS A 325 -14.20 51.79 45.21
C LYS A 325 -14.59 52.30 46.60
N SER A 326 -14.87 51.41 47.56
CA SER A 326 -15.17 51.80 48.94
C SER A 326 -13.94 52.36 49.66
N LEU A 327 -12.76 51.77 49.44
CA LEU A 327 -11.49 52.23 50.02
C LEU A 327 -11.10 53.62 49.49
N ILE A 328 -11.33 53.90 48.20
CA ILE A 328 -11.10 55.23 47.62
C ILE A 328 -11.98 56.28 48.32
N LYS A 329 -13.29 56.02 48.46
CA LYS A 329 -14.20 56.93 49.19
C LYS A 329 -13.80 57.15 50.64
N GLN A 330 -13.39 56.10 51.33
CA GLN A 330 -12.88 56.21 52.70
C GLN A 330 -11.64 57.11 52.75
N GLN A 331 -10.73 57.03 51.77
CA GLN A 331 -9.57 57.91 51.68
C GLN A 331 -9.94 59.37 51.39
N GLU A 332 -10.94 59.61 50.54
CA GLU A 332 -11.51 60.96 50.29
C GLU A 332 -12.11 61.54 51.58
N GLU A 333 -12.88 60.74 52.33
CA GLU A 333 -13.48 61.12 53.61
C GLU A 333 -12.43 61.42 54.69
N GLN A 334 -11.40 60.58 54.83
CA GLN A 334 -10.28 60.82 55.75
C GLN A 334 -9.51 62.11 55.39
N THR A 335 -9.29 62.35 54.10
CA THR A 335 -8.65 63.60 53.62
C THR A 335 -9.50 64.83 53.96
N ARG A 336 -10.84 64.72 53.84
CA ARG A 336 -11.78 65.77 54.22
C ARG A 336 -11.82 66.01 55.73
N ILE A 337 -11.76 64.95 56.54
CA ILE A 337 -11.69 65.06 58.01
C ILE A 337 -10.41 65.80 58.42
N ALA A 338 -9.25 65.38 57.93
CA ALA A 338 -7.97 66.03 58.24
C ALA A 338 -7.95 67.54 57.85
N ALA A 339 -8.58 67.91 56.73
CA ALA A 339 -8.72 69.31 56.32
C ALA A 339 -9.64 70.12 57.27
N LEU A 340 -10.72 69.52 57.78
CA LEU A 340 -11.59 70.15 58.77
C LEU A 340 -10.91 70.26 60.15
N GLU A 341 -10.13 69.25 60.55
CA GLU A 341 -9.32 69.28 61.77
C GLU A 341 -8.27 70.41 61.72
N GLN A 342 -7.58 70.58 60.58
CA GLN A 342 -6.68 71.71 60.36
C GLN A 342 -7.43 73.06 60.44
N GLN A 343 -8.60 73.17 59.81
CA GLN A 343 -9.41 74.40 59.88
C GLN A 343 -9.83 74.73 61.32
N ILE A 344 -10.26 73.73 62.10
CA ILE A 344 -10.61 73.89 63.53
C ILE A 344 -9.40 74.34 64.34
N GLN A 345 -8.21 73.76 64.09
CA GLN A 345 -6.97 74.16 64.75
C GLN A 345 -6.58 75.61 64.43
N SER A 346 -6.66 76.04 63.16
CA SER A 346 -6.44 77.44 62.77
C SER A 346 -7.41 78.38 63.47
N CYS A 347 -8.73 78.16 63.38
CA CYS A 347 -9.71 79.04 64.02
C CYS A 347 -9.58 79.07 65.56
N THR A 348 -9.13 77.97 66.19
CA THR A 348 -8.83 77.94 67.63
C THR A 348 -7.60 78.78 67.98
N SER A 349 -6.55 78.71 67.17
CA SER A 349 -5.36 79.57 67.29
C SER A 349 -5.72 81.05 67.12
N ASP A 350 -6.49 81.38 66.08
CA ASP A 350 -6.91 82.75 65.79
C ASP A 350 -7.77 83.34 66.93
N PHE A 351 -8.68 82.55 67.50
CA PHE A 351 -9.49 82.97 68.65
C PHE A 351 -8.65 83.21 69.92
N GLU A 352 -7.64 82.38 70.20
CA GLU A 352 -6.72 82.62 71.33
C GLU A 352 -5.83 83.86 71.08
N ASN A 353 -5.44 84.13 69.84
CA ASN A 353 -4.74 85.37 69.46
C ASN A 353 -5.64 86.61 69.65
N GLU A 354 -6.87 86.61 69.12
CA GLU A 354 -7.85 87.70 69.34
C GLU A 354 -8.13 87.93 70.83
N LYS A 355 -8.19 86.86 71.62
CA LYS A 355 -8.37 86.91 73.09
C LYS A 355 -7.17 87.55 73.79
N LEU A 356 -5.94 87.30 73.35
CA LEU A 356 -4.73 87.97 73.84
C LEU A 356 -4.71 89.45 73.42
N ASP A 357 -5.04 89.77 72.17
CA ASP A 357 -5.10 91.16 71.70
C ASP A 357 -6.21 91.96 72.40
N ARG A 358 -7.37 91.34 72.65
CA ARG A 358 -8.43 91.95 73.48
C ARG A 358 -7.94 92.23 74.90
N GLN A 359 -7.13 91.35 75.50
CA GLN A 359 -6.50 91.61 76.81
C GLN A 359 -5.47 92.76 76.73
N ASN A 360 -4.63 92.78 75.69
CA ASN A 360 -3.66 93.87 75.45
C ASN A 360 -4.37 95.22 75.30
N LEU A 361 -5.41 95.29 74.47
CA LEU A 361 -6.26 96.48 74.29
C LEU A 361 -6.95 96.88 75.60
N GLN A 362 -7.43 95.93 76.40
CA GLN A 362 -8.02 96.19 77.72
C GLN A 362 -6.98 96.76 78.72
N ILE A 363 -5.70 96.34 78.63
CA ILE A 363 -4.59 96.92 79.41
C ILE A 363 -4.27 98.34 78.93
N GLN A 364 -4.18 98.58 77.62
CA GLN A 364 -3.93 99.91 77.06
C GLN A 364 -5.06 100.89 77.38
N LEU A 365 -6.32 100.46 77.29
CA LEU A 365 -7.49 101.25 77.70
C LEU A 365 -7.41 101.62 79.19
N ASN A 366 -7.06 100.67 80.06
CA ASN A 366 -6.86 100.94 81.49
C ASN A 366 -5.69 101.91 81.76
N LYS A 367 -4.64 101.88 80.92
CA LYS A 367 -3.53 102.85 80.97
C LYS A 367 -4.00 104.24 80.56
N VAL A 368 -4.72 104.38 79.44
CA VAL A 368 -5.31 105.65 78.98
C VAL A 368 -6.30 106.20 80.03
N LEU A 369 -7.15 105.35 80.63
CA LEU A 369 -8.07 105.74 81.71
C LEU A 369 -7.37 106.10 83.04
N LYS A 370 -6.09 105.79 83.20
CA LYS A 370 -5.26 106.29 84.32
C LYS A 370 -4.62 107.64 83.97
N GLU A 371 -4.10 107.80 82.75
CA GLU A 371 -3.55 109.09 82.30
C GLU A 371 -4.63 110.18 82.16
N LEU A 372 -5.83 109.85 81.66
CA LEU A 372 -6.99 110.75 81.65
C LEU A 372 -7.42 111.16 83.07
N ARG A 373 -7.31 110.25 84.06
CA ARG A 373 -7.54 110.59 85.47
C ARG A 373 -6.49 111.56 85.99
N LYS A 374 -5.20 111.29 85.77
CA LYS A 374 -4.11 112.23 86.12
C LYS A 374 -4.30 113.60 85.46
N ALA A 375 -4.70 113.65 84.19
CA ALA A 375 -4.97 114.90 83.48
C ALA A 375 -6.16 115.66 84.09
N ARG A 376 -7.26 114.96 84.41
CA ARG A 376 -8.38 115.53 85.18
C ARG A 376 -7.93 116.03 86.56
N ASP A 377 -7.12 115.26 87.28
CA ASP A 377 -6.63 115.62 88.62
C ASP A 377 -5.65 116.80 88.57
N GLN A 378 -4.92 116.97 87.46
CA GLN A 378 -4.11 118.16 87.17
C GLN A 378 -4.99 119.39 86.88
N ILE A 379 -6.05 119.24 86.07
CA ILE A 379 -7.06 120.30 85.85
C ILE A 379 -7.70 120.71 87.19
N THR A 380 -8.11 119.74 88.01
CA THR A 380 -8.72 119.96 89.34
C THR A 380 -7.74 120.62 90.33
N ARG A 381 -6.42 120.53 90.10
CA ARG A 381 -5.37 121.21 90.89
C ARG A 381 -5.06 122.63 90.42
N LEU A 382 -5.68 123.10 89.33
CA LEU A 382 -5.42 124.42 88.73
C LEU A 382 -6.56 125.44 88.94
N GLU A 383 -7.64 125.08 89.65
CA GLU A 383 -8.75 126.00 89.97
C GLU A 383 -8.72 126.50 91.44
N PRO A 384 -8.58 127.83 91.67
CA PRO A 384 -8.79 128.45 92.98
C PRO A 384 -10.25 128.87 93.20
N SER A 385 -10.74 128.79 94.44
CA SER A 385 -12.14 129.12 94.75
C SER A 385 -12.43 130.64 94.81
N LYS A 386 -13.27 131.16 93.90
CA LYS A 386 -14.62 131.72 94.23
C LYS A 386 -15.41 132.23 92.98
N LEU A 387 -16.74 132.06 93.10
CA LEU A 387 -17.91 132.48 92.28
C LEU A 387 -17.94 133.96 91.81
N PRO A 388 -18.86 134.42 90.89
CA PRO A 388 -20.11 133.77 90.38
C PRO A 388 -20.43 133.89 88.85
N GLU A 389 -21.53 133.22 88.43
CA GLU A 389 -22.47 133.43 87.29
C GLU A 389 -22.05 134.05 85.92
N ARG A 390 -22.40 133.38 84.79
CA ARG A 390 -23.56 133.72 83.91
C ARG A 390 -23.53 133.00 82.52
N GLY A 391 -24.70 132.53 82.05
CA GLY A 391 -24.96 131.98 80.70
C GLY A 391 -24.61 130.48 80.57
N GLY A 392 -25.32 129.61 79.87
CA GLY A 392 -26.35 129.71 78.81
C GLY A 392 -26.02 128.58 77.80
N CYS A 393 -26.91 127.69 77.34
CA CYS A 393 -28.21 127.91 76.71
C CYS A 393 -29.21 126.76 77.01
N LEU A 394 -30.47 126.92 76.58
CA LEU A 394 -31.47 125.84 76.46
C LEU A 394 -31.28 125.03 75.16
N GLU A 395 -31.95 123.86 75.12
CA GLU A 395 -32.31 123.06 73.93
C GLU A 395 -31.09 122.43 73.18
N VAL A 396 -31.20 121.29 72.51
CA VAL A 396 -32.33 120.72 71.74
C VAL A 396 -32.69 119.28 72.18
N LEU A 397 -33.98 118.95 72.05
CA LEU A 397 -34.54 117.60 72.20
C LEU A 397 -34.49 116.83 70.86
N ASP A 398 -34.20 115.53 70.92
CA ASP A 398 -34.35 114.53 69.85
C ASP A 398 -33.48 114.65 68.57
N ASN A 399 -33.54 113.57 67.77
CA ASN A 399 -33.15 113.44 66.36
C ASN A 399 -31.65 113.44 65.98
N PHE A 400 -30.95 112.34 66.28
CA PHE A 400 -29.86 111.84 65.41
C PHE A 400 -29.85 110.30 65.21
N GLN A 401 -31.00 109.64 65.33
CA GLN A 401 -31.16 108.19 65.10
C GLN A 401 -31.65 107.83 63.68
N ALA A 402 -31.55 108.75 62.71
CA ALA A 402 -32.18 108.63 61.38
C ALA A 402 -31.27 108.99 60.19
N ALA A 403 -29.95 108.93 60.35
CA ALA A 403 -28.99 109.49 59.39
C ALA A 403 -27.81 108.57 58.99
N PHE A 404 -27.94 107.24 59.14
CA PHE A 404 -26.88 106.30 58.72
C PHE A 404 -27.37 104.98 58.08
N GLU A 405 -28.60 104.92 57.57
CA GLU A 405 -29.11 103.75 56.81
C GLU A 405 -29.18 103.99 55.29
N ASP A 406 -29.17 105.24 54.80
CA ASP A 406 -29.10 105.53 53.35
C ASP A 406 -27.69 105.96 52.90
N LYS A 407 -26.81 104.95 52.73
CA LYS A 407 -25.90 104.76 51.58
C LYS A 407 -24.72 103.83 51.93
N LEU A 408 -24.89 102.55 51.64
CA LEU A 408 -23.85 101.77 50.95
C LEU A 408 -24.48 100.64 50.09
N MET A 409 -25.40 101.04 49.21
CA MET A 409 -25.91 100.23 48.10
C MET A 409 -24.78 99.88 47.12
N ILE A 410 -23.98 98.86 47.43
CA ILE A 410 -23.07 98.25 46.46
C ILE A 410 -23.90 97.34 45.55
N GLN A 411 -23.89 97.70 44.26
CA GLN A 411 -24.80 97.21 43.22
C GLN A 411 -24.90 95.68 43.15
N ASP A 412 -26.07 95.11 43.50
CA ASP A 412 -26.46 93.81 42.97
C ASP A 412 -26.81 93.96 41.48
N LYS A 413 -25.79 93.75 40.64
CA LYS A 413 -25.94 93.65 39.19
C LYS A 413 -25.51 92.28 38.68
N ARG A 414 -26.38 91.31 38.93
CA ARG A 414 -26.71 90.19 38.02
C ARG A 414 -25.53 89.39 37.44
N SER A 415 -25.47 88.09 37.74
CA SER A 415 -25.48 87.04 36.69
C SER A 415 -25.62 85.62 37.25
N SER A 416 -26.85 85.18 37.50
CA SER A 416 -27.37 83.80 37.34
C SER A 416 -28.76 83.68 38.01
N PRO A 417 -29.59 82.66 37.72
CA PRO A 417 -29.39 81.56 36.76
C PRO A 417 -30.50 81.49 35.69
N LYS A 418 -30.16 81.73 34.42
CA LYS A 418 -30.78 80.97 33.32
C LYS A 418 -29.90 79.77 33.05
N ARG A 419 -30.22 78.63 33.64
CA ARG A 419 -29.60 77.34 33.32
C ARG A 419 -30.13 76.89 31.96
N ILE A 420 -29.55 77.41 30.88
CA ILE A 420 -29.76 76.87 29.53
C ILE A 420 -29.31 75.41 29.60
N SER A 421 -30.21 74.50 29.28
CA SER A 421 -29.95 73.06 29.41
C SER A 421 -29.09 72.60 28.24
N LEU A 422 -27.84 72.23 28.51
CA LEU A 422 -26.92 71.61 27.53
C LEU A 422 -27.39 70.20 27.06
N LEU A 423 -28.64 69.82 27.36
CA LEU A 423 -29.30 68.61 26.92
C LEU A 423 -30.26 68.84 25.74
N ASP A 424 -30.65 70.10 25.44
CA ASP A 424 -31.58 70.42 24.34
C ASP A 424 -30.94 70.24 22.95
N GLU A 425 -29.61 70.15 22.85
CA GLU A 425 -28.90 69.82 21.60
C GLU A 425 -28.82 68.30 21.34
N SER A 426 -29.42 67.48 22.21
CA SER A 426 -29.40 66.01 22.11
C SER A 426 -30.82 65.44 22.11
N PHE A 427 -31.04 64.46 21.24
CA PHE A 427 -32.33 63.79 21.06
C PHE A 427 -32.23 62.31 21.42
N LEU A 428 -33.26 61.80 22.09
CA LEU A 428 -33.47 60.40 22.38
C LEU A 428 -34.61 59.88 21.50
N GLU A 429 -34.42 58.72 20.86
CA GLU A 429 -35.43 58.11 20.00
C GLU A 429 -36.24 57.06 20.75
N CYS A 430 -37.54 56.97 20.47
CA CYS A 430 -38.32 55.81 20.89
C CYS A 430 -37.87 54.56 20.12
N PRO A 431 -37.43 53.47 20.78
CA PRO A 431 -36.90 52.28 20.10
C PRO A 431 -37.96 51.49 19.29
N LYS A 432 -39.24 51.85 19.45
CA LYS A 432 -40.38 51.29 18.72
C LYS A 432 -40.64 52.09 17.42
N CYS A 433 -41.17 53.30 17.56
CA CYS A 433 -41.62 54.16 16.45
C CYS A 433 -40.57 55.15 15.89
N LYS A 434 -39.39 55.27 16.52
CA LYS A 434 -38.33 56.26 16.20
C LYS A 434 -38.71 57.74 16.29
N THR A 435 -39.81 58.09 16.96
CA THR A 435 -40.08 59.50 17.29
C THR A 435 -38.97 60.05 18.20
N GLN A 436 -38.42 61.21 17.82
CA GLN A 436 -37.33 61.88 18.52
C GLN A 436 -37.87 62.83 19.59
N TYR A 437 -37.28 62.80 20.78
CA TYR A 437 -37.60 63.67 21.92
C TYR A 437 -36.31 64.35 22.43
N PRO A 438 -36.32 65.67 22.74
CA PRO A 438 -35.20 66.31 23.43
C PRO A 438 -34.85 65.58 24.73
N THR A 439 -33.58 65.45 25.08
CA THR A 439 -33.14 64.78 26.32
C THR A 439 -33.68 65.47 27.58
N SER A 440 -33.99 66.77 27.52
CA SER A 440 -34.71 67.50 28.56
C SER A 440 -36.11 66.94 28.85
N GLN A 441 -36.77 66.33 27.86
CA GLN A 441 -38.12 65.76 27.92
C GLN A 441 -38.14 64.22 28.09
N HIS A 442 -37.06 63.60 28.59
CA HIS A 442 -36.96 62.13 28.72
C HIS A 442 -38.14 61.44 29.44
N ARG A 443 -38.85 62.15 30.36
CA ARG A 443 -40.06 61.63 31.02
C ARG A 443 -41.22 61.43 30.04
N GLU A 444 -41.37 62.34 29.09
CA GLU A 444 -42.43 62.28 28.06
C GLU A 444 -42.16 61.12 27.11
N LEU A 445 -40.89 60.91 26.73
CA LEU A 445 -40.44 59.73 25.99
C LEU A 445 -40.73 58.42 26.75
N LEU A 446 -40.48 58.34 28.06
CA LEU A 446 -40.81 57.14 28.84
C LEU A 446 -42.32 56.86 28.82
N SER A 447 -43.16 57.86 29.09
CA SER A 447 -44.62 57.69 28.96
C SER A 447 -45.09 57.37 27.53
N HIS A 448 -44.37 57.81 26.50
CA HIS A 448 -44.63 57.39 25.12
C HIS A 448 -44.28 55.91 24.92
N VAL A 449 -43.13 55.44 25.42
CA VAL A 449 -42.68 54.05 25.27
C VAL A 449 -43.66 53.06 25.90
N ASP A 450 -44.29 53.41 27.02
CA ASP A 450 -45.28 52.56 27.71
C ASP A 450 -46.54 52.31 26.85
N PHE A 451 -47.03 53.32 26.11
CA PHE A 451 -48.24 53.21 25.28
C PHE A 451 -48.00 53.01 23.78
N CYS A 452 -46.75 53.12 23.31
CA CYS A 452 -46.42 52.92 21.89
C CYS A 452 -46.52 51.44 21.49
N THR A 453 -47.27 51.17 20.42
CA THR A 453 -47.63 49.83 19.92
C THR A 453 -47.32 49.62 18.43
N VAL A 454 -46.46 50.48 17.85
CA VAL A 454 -45.91 50.38 16.49
C VAL A 454 -44.59 49.63 16.52
#